data_AF-A0A5M7P6S7-F1
#
_entry.id   AF-A0A5M7P6S7-F1
#
_cell.length_a   1.000
_cell.length_b   1.000
_cell.length_c   1.000
_cell.angle_alpha   90.00
_cell.angle_beta   90.00
_cell.angle_gamma   90.00
#
_symmetry.space_group_name_H-M   'P 1'
#
loop_
_entity.id
_entity.type
_entity.pdbx_description
1 polymer ?
#
loop_
_entity_poly.entity_id
_entity_poly.type
_entity_poly.pdbx_seq_one_letter_code
_entity_poly.pdbx_strand_id
1 'polypeptide(L)'
;TLAEKPGRKVVQSGEDMLESARREAEEELGIAAVPFAEHGKFYFEDQHCRVWGGLFSCVSHGPFAMQESEVDEIIWMTPDEITARCDEFTDDSLKALSLWMSRNGDNRA
;
A
#
# COMPACT_ATOMS: atom_id res chain seq x y z
N THR A 1 -7.44 -3.42 8.38
CA THR A 1 -6.45 -3.01 7.35
C THR A 1 -7.22 -2.77 6.08
N LEU A 2 -6.96 -1.65 5.40
CA LEU A 2 -7.59 -1.33 4.12
C LEU A 2 -6.92 -2.21 3.06
N ALA A 3 -7.69 -3.01 2.32
CA ALA A 3 -7.16 -3.78 1.19
C ALA A 3 -7.66 -3.13 -0.10
N GLU A 4 -6.80 -2.34 -0.72
CA GLU A 4 -6.95 -1.97 -2.13
C GLU A 4 -5.89 -2.71 -2.95
N LYS A 5 -6.12 -2.86 -4.25
CA LYS A 5 -4.99 -3.02 -5.17
C LYS A 5 -4.21 -1.72 -5.10
N PRO A 6 -3.02 -1.67 -4.47
CA PRO A 6 -2.21 -0.47 -4.46
C PRO A 6 -1.93 -0.11 -5.92
N GLY A 7 -2.36 1.07 -6.35
CA GLY A 7 -2.00 1.60 -7.65
C GLY A 7 -0.48 1.58 -7.76
N ARG A 8 0.06 0.87 -8.77
CA ARG A 8 1.48 0.93 -9.09
C ARG A 8 1.78 2.29 -9.68
N LYS A 9 1.93 3.34 -8.87
CA LYS A 9 2.34 4.65 -9.36
C LYS A 9 3.85 4.80 -9.18
N VAL A 10 4.48 5.29 -10.25
CA VAL A 10 5.93 5.39 -10.38
C VAL A 10 6.37 6.70 -9.75
N VAL A 11 7.30 6.63 -8.79
CA VAL A 11 7.90 7.82 -8.18
C VAL A 11 8.54 8.67 -9.28
N GLN A 12 8.18 9.95 -9.35
CA GLN A 12 8.72 10.85 -10.37
C GLN A 12 10.21 11.10 -10.12
N SER A 13 10.97 11.32 -11.19
CA SER A 13 12.42 11.55 -11.07
C SER A 13 12.73 12.77 -10.18
N GLY A 14 13.37 12.53 -9.04
CA GLY A 14 13.73 13.57 -8.06
C GLY A 14 12.69 13.84 -6.99
N GLU A 15 11.58 13.09 -6.98
CA GLU A 15 10.54 13.16 -5.94
C GLU A 15 10.94 12.30 -4.72
N ASP A 16 10.56 12.77 -3.54
CA ASP A 16 10.71 11.98 -2.32
C ASP A 16 9.65 10.87 -2.27
N MET A 17 10.02 9.67 -1.84
CA MET A 17 9.10 8.53 -1.80
C MET A 17 7.91 8.76 -0.86
N LEU A 18 8.11 9.50 0.23
CA LEU A 18 7.03 9.83 1.17
C LEU A 18 6.05 10.83 0.54
N GLU A 19 6.55 11.85 -0.16
CA GLU A 19 5.71 12.82 -0.85
C GLU A 19 4.89 12.16 -1.97
N SER A 20 5.52 11.25 -2.73
CA SER A 20 4.82 10.46 -3.75
C SER A 20 3.72 9.59 -3.13
N ALA A 21 4.01 8.88 -2.04
CA ALA A 21 3.01 8.06 -1.33
C ALA A 21 1.84 8.88 -0.75
N ARG A 22 2.09 10.12 -0.32
CA ARG A 22 1.04 11.03 0.15
C ARG A 22 0.14 11.48 -1.00
N ARG A 23 0.74 11.91 -2.12
CA ARG A 23 0.00 12.32 -3.31
C ARG A 23 -0.87 11.18 -3.84
N GLU A 24 -0.33 9.97 -3.89
CA GLU A 24 -1.07 8.78 -4.33
C GLU A 24 -2.27 8.47 -3.42
N ALA A 25 -2.07 8.47 -2.10
CA ALA A 25 -3.17 8.24 -1.17
C ALA A 25 -4.24 9.35 -1.21
N GLU A 26 -3.86 10.59 -1.56
CA GLU A 26 -4.81 11.67 -1.79
C GLU A 26 -5.57 11.50 -3.11
N GLU A 27 -4.89 11.10 -4.19
CA GLU A 27 -5.50 10.89 -5.50
C GLU A 27 -6.46 9.69 -5.51
N GLU A 28 -6.03 8.54 -4.98
CA GLU A 28 -6.79 7.28 -5.06
C GLU A 28 -7.90 7.20 -4.02
N LEU A 29 -7.60 7.62 -2.79
CA LEU A 29 -8.45 7.42 -1.61
C LEU A 29 -9.01 8.72 -1.02
N GLY A 30 -8.52 9.89 -1.45
CA GLY A 30 -8.84 11.17 -0.83
C GLY A 30 -8.24 11.35 0.57
N ILE A 31 -7.22 10.57 0.95
CA ILE A 31 -6.63 10.63 2.28
C ILE A 31 -5.56 11.72 2.32
N ALA A 32 -5.95 12.91 2.76
CA ALA A 32 -5.03 14.00 3.05
C ALA A 32 -4.71 14.10 4.55
N ALA A 33 -3.53 14.62 4.87
CA ALA A 33 -3.12 15.01 6.23
C ALA A 33 -3.05 13.90 7.31
N VAL A 34 -2.95 12.62 6.91
CA VAL A 34 -2.71 11.50 7.86
C VAL A 34 -1.20 11.29 8.06
N PRO A 35 -0.73 10.94 9.27
CA PRO A 35 0.66 10.53 9.48
C PRO A 35 0.94 9.19 8.79
N PHE A 36 2.01 9.17 7.99
CA PHE A 36 2.51 7.96 7.35
C PHE A 36 3.73 7.46 8.16
N ALA A 37 3.68 6.21 8.58
CA ALA A 37 4.82 5.52 9.16
C ALA A 37 5.64 4.89 8.03
N GLU A 38 6.92 5.24 7.96
CA GLU A 38 7.87 4.63 7.03
C GLU A 38 8.39 3.31 7.60
N HIS A 39 8.35 2.26 6.78
CA HIS A 39 8.87 0.93 7.11
C HIS A 39 10.12 0.59 6.30
N GLY A 40 10.70 1.55 5.60
CA GLY A 40 11.88 1.40 4.75
C GLY A 40 11.55 0.91 3.34
N LYS A 41 12.59 0.57 2.59
CA LYS A 41 12.50 0.21 1.17
C LYS A 41 12.57 -1.30 0.97
N PHE A 42 12.03 -1.78 -0.15
CA PHE A 42 12.18 -3.16 -0.59
C PHE A 42 12.45 -3.22 -2.09
N TYR A 43 13.14 -4.27 -2.50
CA TYR A 43 13.35 -4.58 -3.91
C TYR A 43 12.44 -5.75 -4.29
N PHE A 44 11.72 -5.60 -5.40
CA PHE A 44 10.92 -6.64 -6.00
C PHE A 44 11.30 -6.79 -7.48
N GLU A 45 11.48 -8.04 -7.90
CA GLU A 45 11.81 -8.40 -9.28
C GLU A 45 11.03 -9.65 -9.66
N ASP A 46 10.34 -9.56 -10.79
CA ASP A 46 9.72 -10.70 -11.47
C ASP A 46 10.12 -10.71 -12.96
N GLN A 47 9.47 -11.57 -13.76
CA GLN A 47 9.77 -11.66 -15.20
C GLN A 47 9.33 -10.42 -16.01
N HIS A 48 8.52 -9.54 -15.42
CA HIS A 48 7.85 -8.41 -16.08
C HIS A 48 8.31 -7.05 -15.55
N CYS A 49 8.84 -6.95 -14.33
CA CYS A 49 9.24 -5.70 -13.70
C CYS A 49 10.39 -5.85 -12.69
N ARG A 50 11.10 -4.73 -12.49
CA ARG A 50 12.08 -4.52 -11.43
C ARG A 50 11.75 -3.21 -10.75
N VAL A 51 11.43 -3.25 -9.46
CA VAL A 51 10.96 -2.08 -8.73
C VAL A 51 11.64 -1.96 -7.37
N TRP A 52 12.01 -0.73 -7.04
CA TRP A 52 12.36 -0.33 -5.69
C TRP A 52 11.14 0.35 -5.07
N GLY A 53 10.46 -0.36 -4.17
CA GLY A 53 9.27 0.14 -3.48
C GLY A 53 9.63 0.77 -2.14
N GLY A 54 8.99 1.88 -1.80
CA GLY A 54 8.92 2.39 -0.43
C GLY A 54 7.72 1.77 0.29
N LEU A 55 7.90 1.25 1.50
CA LEU A 55 6.81 0.70 2.30
C LEU A 55 6.37 1.73 3.34
N PHE A 56 5.12 2.17 3.25
CA PHE A 56 4.52 3.10 4.20
C PHE A 56 3.20 2.53 4.72
N SER A 57 2.80 2.94 5.93
CA SER A 57 1.47 2.62 6.45
C SER A 57 0.84 3.85 7.10
N CYS A 58 -0.46 4.02 6.93
CA CYS A 58 -1.24 5.04 7.61
C CYS A 58 -2.49 4.43 8.26
N VAL A 59 -3.09 5.15 9.21
CA VAL A 59 -4.36 4.78 9.83
C VAL A 59 -5.37 5.88 9.53
N SER A 60 -6.38 5.57 8.72
CA SER A 60 -7.48 6.46 8.38
C SER A 60 -8.81 5.74 8.62
N HIS A 61 -9.82 6.48 9.08
CA HIS A 61 -11.18 5.96 9.30
C HIS A 61 -12.17 6.52 8.27
N GLY A 62 -11.66 7.10 7.18
CA GLY A 62 -12.44 7.85 6.22
C GLY A 62 -12.84 9.24 6.73
N PRO A 63 -13.69 9.97 5.99
CA PRO A 63 -14.32 9.55 4.74
C PRO A 63 -13.30 9.37 3.60
N PHE A 64 -13.49 8.35 2.78
CA PHE A 64 -12.67 8.12 1.57
C PHE A 64 -13.37 8.74 0.37
N ALA A 65 -12.64 9.53 -0.41
CA ALA A 65 -13.10 10.08 -1.68
C ALA A 65 -12.39 9.32 -2.80
N MET A 66 -12.94 8.15 -3.15
CA MET A 66 -12.35 7.25 -4.14
C MET A 66 -12.38 7.87 -5.53
N GLN A 67 -11.28 7.70 -6.27
CA GLN A 67 -11.24 7.99 -7.70
C GLN A 67 -11.69 6.74 -8.49
N GLU A 68 -12.90 6.76 -9.06
CA GLU A 68 -13.49 5.62 -9.79
C GLU A 68 -12.65 5.10 -10.97
N SER A 69 -11.69 5.88 -11.49
CA SER A 69 -10.79 5.42 -12.55
C SER A 69 -9.62 4.58 -12.06
N GLU A 70 -9.35 4.57 -10.75
CA GLU A 70 -8.23 3.86 -10.12
C GLU A 70 -8.73 2.83 -9.10
N VAL A 71 -9.82 3.14 -8.39
CA VAL A 71 -10.40 2.34 -7.31
C VAL A 71 -11.85 2.01 -7.61
N ASP A 72 -12.15 0.71 -7.76
CA ASP A 72 -13.51 0.20 -7.90
C ASP A 72 -14.20 0.01 -6.54
N GLU A 73 -13.50 -0.51 -5.53
CA GLU A 73 -14.06 -0.85 -4.22
C GLU A 73 -13.00 -0.85 -3.10
N ILE A 74 -13.40 -0.38 -1.92
CA ILE A 74 -12.64 -0.48 -0.68
C ILE A 74 -13.26 -1.54 0.23
N ILE A 75 -12.46 -2.53 0.64
CA ILE A 75 -12.89 -3.54 1.61
C ILE A 75 -11.92 -3.58 2.80
N TRP A 76 -12.48 -3.57 3.99
CA TRP A 76 -11.72 -3.81 5.22
C TRP A 76 -11.55 -5.30 5.43
N MET A 77 -10.30 -5.75 5.47
CA MET A 77 -9.97 -7.16 5.68
C MET A 77 -8.92 -7.34 6.77
N THR A 78 -8.96 -8.52 7.39
CA THR A 78 -7.90 -9.04 8.23
C THR A 78 -6.79 -9.67 7.38
N PRO A 79 -5.56 -9.78 7.90
CA PRO A 79 -4.48 -10.45 7.17
C PRO A 79 -4.79 -11.90 6.80
N ASP A 80 -5.54 -12.62 7.63
CA ASP A 80 -5.95 -13.99 7.35
C ASP A 80 -6.92 -14.06 6.15
N GLU A 81 -7.87 -13.13 6.04
CA GLU A 81 -8.78 -13.03 4.89
C GLU A 81 -8.04 -12.68 3.59
N ILE A 82 -7.08 -11.75 3.66
CA ILE A 82 -6.24 -11.39 2.50
C ILE A 82 -5.41 -12.60 2.05
N THR A 83 -4.85 -13.35 3.00
CA THR A 83 -4.08 -14.58 2.70
C THR A 83 -4.96 -15.66 2.08
N ALA A 84 -6.19 -15.82 2.57
CA ALA A 84 -7.14 -16.78 2.02
C ALA A 84 -7.61 -16.41 0.59
N ARG A 85 -7.57 -15.13 0.24
CA ARG A 85 -7.94 -14.58 -1.08
C ARG A 85 -6.72 -14.13 -1.90
N CYS A 86 -5.53 -14.70 -1.63
CA CYS A 86 -4.29 -14.22 -2.23
C CYS A 86 -4.31 -14.20 -3.77
N ASP A 87 -5.03 -15.12 -4.40
CA ASP A 87 -5.18 -15.20 -5.87
C ASP A 87 -5.89 -13.98 -6.49
N GLU A 88 -6.56 -13.15 -5.69
CA GLU A 88 -7.23 -11.91 -6.14
C GLU A 88 -6.32 -10.68 -6.10
N PHE A 89 -5.18 -10.77 -5.42
CA PHE A 89 -4.23 -9.68 -5.21
C PHE A 89 -2.99 -9.83 -6.10
N THR A 90 -2.27 -8.73 -6.31
CA THR A 90 -1.01 -8.77 -7.04
C THR A 90 0.13 -9.21 -6.13
N ASP A 91 1.10 -9.95 -6.68
CA ASP A 91 2.23 -10.53 -5.93
C ASP A 91 3.04 -9.49 -5.14
N ASP A 92 3.20 -8.29 -5.71
CA ASP A 92 3.90 -7.17 -5.08
C ASP A 92 3.17 -6.63 -3.85
N SER A 93 1.83 -6.54 -3.92
CA SER A 93 0.98 -6.12 -2.80
C SER A 93 1.02 -7.11 -1.65
N LEU A 94 0.94 -8.40 -1.96
CA LEU A 94 1.08 -9.47 -0.97
C LEU A 94 2.47 -9.46 -0.34
N LYS A 95 3.52 -9.20 -1.12
CA LYS A 95 4.89 -9.05 -0.62
C LYS A 95 5.00 -7.85 0.32
N ALA A 96 4.45 -6.70 -0.06
CA ALA A 96 4.44 -5.48 0.76
C ALA A 96 3.73 -5.72 2.11
N LEU A 97 2.56 -6.37 2.08
CA LEU A 97 1.82 -6.74 3.29
C LEU A 97 2.62 -7.71 4.17
N SER A 98 3.21 -8.75 3.59
CA SER A 98 4.03 -9.72 4.32
C SER A 98 5.25 -9.06 4.99
N LEU A 99 5.89 -8.11 4.31
CA LEU A 99 7.00 -7.33 4.88
C LEU A 99 6.52 -6.43 6.03
N TRP A 100 5.37 -5.76 5.85
CA TRP A 100 4.77 -4.94 6.91
C TRP A 100 4.42 -5.79 8.14
N MET A 101 3.81 -6.96 7.94
CA MET A 101 3.48 -7.90 9.02
C MET A 101 4.72 -8.44 9.72
N SER A 102 5.79 -8.76 8.98
CA SER A 102 7.04 -9.22 9.58
C SER A 102 7.70 -8.15 10.43
N ARG A 103 7.57 -6.87 10.05
CA ARG A 103 8.16 -5.73 10.77
C ARG A 103 7.32 -5.26 11.97
N ASN A 104 5.99 -5.41 11.89
CA ASN A 104 5.06 -4.96 12.93
C ASN A 104 4.47 -6.09 13.79
N GLY A 105 4.66 -7.35 13.39
CA GLY A 105 4.22 -8.54 14.12
C GLY A 105 4.97 -8.73 15.43
N ASP A 106 6.23 -8.31 15.51
CA ASP A 106 7.03 -8.31 16.74
C ASP A 106 6.58 -7.24 17.76
N ASN A 107 5.75 -6.26 17.34
CA ASN A 107 5.21 -5.21 18.21
C ASN A 107 3.82 -5.53 18.80
N ARG A 108 3.35 -6.78 18.66
CA ARG A 108 2.10 -7.27 19.27
C ARG A 108 2.32 -8.22 20.47
N ALA A 109 3.50 -8.18 21.10
CA ALA A 109 3.78 -8.89 22.35
C ALA A 109 3.47 -8.04 23.59
#